data_AF-A0A365PEL5-F1
#
_entry.id   AF-A0A365PEL5-F1
#
_cell.length_a   1.000
_cell.length_b   1.000
_cell.length_c   1.000
_cell.angle_alpha   90.00
_cell.angle_beta   90.00
_cell.angle_gamma   90.00
#
_symmetry.space_group_name_H-M   'P 1'
#
loop_
_entity.id
_entity.type
_entity.pdbx_description
1 polymer ?
#
loop_
_entity_poly.entity_id
_entity_poly.type
_entity_poly.pdbx_seq_one_letter_code
_entity_poly.pdbx_strand_id
1 'polypeptide(L)' 'TPTDMLKVQITLPHSKAEIGLKWQVSEIPALAELLKALAT' A
#
# COMPACT_ATOMS: atom_id res chain seq x y z
N THR A 1 10.11 8.72 18.64
CA THR A 1 10.93 8.12 17.56
C THR A 1 10.11 8.17 16.29
N PRO A 2 10.67 8.57 15.13
CA PRO A 2 9.89 8.52 13.90
C PRO A 2 9.60 7.05 13.66
N THR A 3 8.31 6.67 13.72
CA THR A 3 7.92 5.31 13.42
C THR A 3 8.30 5.07 11.96
N ASP A 4 9.16 4.10 11.70
CA ASP A 4 9.52 3.71 10.34
C ASP A 4 8.24 3.27 9.62
N MET A 5 7.75 4.12 8.71
CA MET A 5 6.53 3.89 7.94
C MET A 5 6.91 3.59 6.49
N LEU A 6 6.35 2.52 5.94
CA LEU A 6 6.46 2.20 4.54
C LEU A 6 5.49 3.08 3.74
N LYS A 7 6.00 3.81 2.75
CA LYS A 7 5.15 4.50 1.78
C LYS A 7 4.90 3.56 0.60
N VAL A 8 3.63 3.35 0.28
CA VAL A 8 3.18 2.56 -0.87
C VAL A 8 2.40 3.48 -1.79
N GLN A 9 2.75 3.49 -3.07
CA GLN A 9 2.04 4.24 -4.09
C GLN A 9 1.36 3.25 -5.02
N ILE A 10 0.04 3.37 -5.15
CA ILE A 10 -0.77 2.54 -6.04
C ILE A 10 -1.20 3.40 -7.21
N THR A 11 -0.86 2.95 -8.42
CA THR A 11 -1.32 3.54 -9.67
C THR A 11 -2.37 2.63 -10.28
N LEU A 12 -3.53 3.20 -10.59
CA LEU A 12 -4.61 2.48 -11.24
C LEU A 12 -4.48 2.66 -12.76
N PRO A 13 -4.40 1.57 -13.55
CA PRO A 13 -4.37 1.70 -15.01
C PRO A 13 -5.65 2.40 -15.49
N HIS A 14 -5.50 3.25 -16.51
CA HIS A 14 -6.56 4.09 -17.08
C HIS A 14 -7.15 5.15 -16.14
N SER A 15 -6.59 5.31 -14.93
CA SER A 15 -6.94 6.40 -14.01
C SER A 15 -5.72 7.30 -13.81
N LYS A 16 -5.98 8.61 -13.64
CA LYS A 16 -4.95 9.55 -13.17
C LYS A 16 -4.84 9.57 -11.64
N ALA A 17 -5.61 8.73 -10.96
CA ALA A 17 -5.59 8.64 -9.51
C ALA A 17 -4.32 7.92 -9.06
N GLU A 18 -3.51 8.64 -8.30
CA GLU A 18 -2.42 8.08 -7.51
C GLU A 18 -2.88 7.99 -6.06
N ILE A 19 -2.82 6.79 -5.50
CA ILE A 19 -3.20 6.56 -4.10
C ILE A 19 -1.91 6.36 -3.32
N GLY A 20 -1.56 7.35 -2.50
CA GLY A 20 -0.46 7.26 -1.54
C GLY A 20 -0.95 6.69 -0.21
N LEU A 21 -0.46 5.51 0.17
CA LEU A 21 -0.73 4.88 1.46
C LEU A 21 0.52 4.89 2.33
N LYS A 22 0.35 5.07 3.64
CA LYS A 22 1.42 4.93 4.63
C LYS A 22 1.06 3.76 5.54
N TRP A 23 1.92 2.75 5.57
CA TRP A 23 1.73 1.53 6.35
C TRP A 23 2.79 1.48 7.45
N GLN A 24 2.39 1.09 8.65
CA GLN A 24 3.33 0.72 9.70
C GLN A 24 3.96 -0.63 9.36
N VAL A 25 5.16 -0.91 9.88
CA VAL A 25 5.81 -2.23 9.70
C VAL A 25 4.94 -3.37 10.23
N SER A 26 4.21 -3.14 11.33
CA SER A 26 3.27 -4.11 11.89
C SER A 26 2.10 -4.45 10.96
N GLU A 27 1.82 -3.62 9.96
CA GLU A 27 0.68 -3.77 9.05
C GLU A 27 1.10 -4.35 7.69
N ILE A 28 2.40 -4.63 7.47
CA ILE A 28 2.91 -5.27 6.23
C ILE A 28 2.18 -6.59 5.90
N PRO A 29 1.83 -7.47 6.87
CA PRO A 29 1.08 -8.68 6.56
C PRO A 29 -0.29 -8.37 5.93
N ALA A 30 -0.99 -7.35 6.42
CA ALA A 30 -2.28 -6.92 5.87
C ALA A 30 -2.14 -6.28 4.48
N LEU A 31 -1.06 -5.53 4.23
CA LEU A 31 -0.73 -5.03 2.90
C LEU A 31 -0.50 -6.18 1.89
N ALA A 32 0.18 -7.25 2.29
CA ALA A 32 0.41 -8.40 1.42
C ALA A 32 -0.90 -9.09 1.01
N GLU A 33 -1.84 -9.25 1.94
CA GLU A 33 -3.17 -9.81 1.66
C GLU A 33 -3.99 -8.90 0.73
N LEU A 34 -3.92 -7.58 0.91
CA LEU A 34 -4.55 -6.61 0.02
C LEU A 34 -4.00 -6.73 -1.42
N LEU A 35 -2.68 -6.81 -1.58
CA LEU A 35 -2.06 -6.94 -2.90
C LEU A 35 -2.43 -8.26 -3.59
N LYS A 36 -2.56 -9.36 -2.85
CA LYS A 36 -3.06 -10.64 -3.40
C LYS A 36 -4.51 -10.51 -3.89
N ALA A 37 -5.37 -9.87 -3.10
CA ALA A 37 -6.77 -9.68 -3.47
C ALA A 37 -6.92 -8.79 -4.72
N LEU A 38 -6.06 -7.78 -4.89
CA LEU A 38 -6.06 -6.91 -6.07
C LEU A 38 -5.57 -7.60 -7.36
N ALA A 39 -4.81 -8.68 -7.23
CA ALA A 39 -4.24 -9.42 -8.36
C ALA A 39 -5.17 -10.49 -8.93
N THR A 40 -6.39 -10.62 -8.40
CA THR A 40 -7.44 -11.54 -8.88
C THR A 40 -8.44 -10.79 -9.73
#